data_AF-A0AAU9GF15-F1
#
_entry.id   AF-A0AAU9GF15-F1
#
_cell.length_a   1.000
_cell.length_b   1.000
_cell.length_c   1.000
_cell.angle_alpha   90.00
_cell.angle_beta   90.00
_cell.angle_gamma   90.00
#
_symmetry.space_group_name_H-M   'P 1'
#
loop_
_entity.id
_entity.type
_entity.pdbx_description
1 polymer ?
#
loop_
_entity_poly.entity_id
_entity_poly.type
_entity_poly.pdbx_seq_one_letter_code
_entity_poly.pdbx_strand_id
1 'polypeptide(L)'
;MAHPMSCSWLALLLLAIVAVQAQDSEESTSIEIASSSSSSSEDLTEEKCGKERKGCCSELYIGEEEDLVKCFTIHSSKLPPDGDSDVGKTLRFLSCFVECLYKQKKYIGKSDTINMKMVKLDAETTYADRPKERDYHIAMLDHCRKDAMGIYNLLKASPGAKALLKNACRPYLLMVFLCQSDYHQKHECPYFRWEGSDKAGSKDSCEEAKHKCYHIEGIASPTNSSL
;
A
#
# COMPACT_ATOMS: atom_id res chain seq x y z
N MET A 1 1.87 34.63 38.90
CA MET A 1 1.06 33.41 38.73
C MET A 1 1.21 32.98 37.28
N ALA A 2 2.04 31.96 37.02
CA ALA A 2 2.32 31.48 35.67
C ALA A 2 1.66 30.10 35.51
N HIS A 3 0.74 29.99 34.56
CA HIS A 3 0.12 28.72 34.19
C HIS A 3 1.16 27.85 33.46
N PRO A 4 1.34 26.56 33.82
CA PRO A 4 1.97 25.60 32.95
C PRO A 4 0.87 24.97 32.08
N MET A 5 0.66 25.50 30.88
CA MET A 5 -0.13 24.81 29.85
C MET A 5 0.70 24.75 28.58
N SER A 6 1.18 23.54 28.27
CA SER A 6 1.42 22.98 26.93
C SER A 6 2.63 22.04 26.94
N CYS A 7 2.46 20.87 27.58
CA CYS A 7 3.34 19.70 27.37
C CYS A 7 2.53 18.41 27.10
N SER A 8 1.20 18.49 27.07
CA SER A 8 0.34 17.30 26.93
C SER A 8 0.32 16.72 25.50
N TRP A 9 0.55 17.56 24.49
CA TRP A 9 0.47 17.13 23.08
C TRP A 9 1.72 16.38 22.61
N LEU A 10 2.90 16.75 23.12
CA LEU A 10 4.14 16.02 22.86
C LEU A 10 4.17 14.66 23.56
N ALA A 11 3.56 14.56 24.76
CA ALA A 11 3.41 13.29 25.45
C ALA A 11 2.47 12.33 24.69
N LEU A 12 1.37 12.84 24.12
CA LEU A 12 0.45 12.05 23.29
C LEU A 12 1.08 11.57 21.97
N LEU A 13 1.92 12.40 21.35
CA LEU A 13 2.66 12.02 20.13
C LEU A 13 3.73 10.96 20.40
N LEU A 14 4.43 11.03 21.54
CA LEU A 14 5.40 10.02 21.95
C LEU A 14 4.71 8.69 22.33
N LEU A 15 3.55 8.75 22.99
CA LEU A 15 2.72 7.57 23.29
C LEU A 15 2.22 6.85 22.01
N ALA A 16 1.86 7.60 20.96
CA ALA A 16 1.46 7.01 19.69
C ALA A 16 2.63 6.29 18.98
N ILE A 17 3.85 6.83 19.07
CA ILE A 17 5.04 6.23 18.46
C ILE A 17 5.47 4.96 19.22
N VAL A 18 5.35 4.95 20.55
CA VAL A 18 5.65 3.76 21.38
C VAL A 18 4.58 2.68 21.21
N ALA A 19 3.30 3.04 21.05
CA ALA A 19 2.22 2.07 20.78
C ALA A 19 2.39 1.35 19.43
N VAL A 20 2.92 2.04 18.41
CA VAL A 20 3.24 1.44 17.10
C VAL A 20 4.45 0.50 17.20
N GLN A 21 5.41 0.75 18.10
CA GLN A 21 6.54 -0.16 18.32
C GLN A 21 6.24 -1.33 19.26
N ALA A 22 5.19 -1.24 20.08
CA ALA A 22 4.78 -2.29 21.01
C ALA A 22 3.81 -3.32 20.41
N GLN A 23 3.23 -3.07 19.24
CA GLN A 23 2.38 -4.04 18.53
C GLN A 23 3.15 -5.20 17.88
N ASP A 24 4.49 -5.19 17.93
CA ASP A 24 5.34 -6.30 17.44
C ASP A 24 5.72 -7.32 18.54
N SER A 25 5.14 -7.23 19.74
CA SER A 25 5.44 -8.20 20.81
C SER A 25 4.19 -8.59 21.59
N GLU A 26 3.71 -9.81 21.29
CA GLU A 26 2.77 -10.61 22.08
C GLU A 26 1.30 -10.14 22.18
N GLU A 27 0.49 -10.55 21.20
CA GLU A 27 -0.88 -11.00 21.50
C GLU A 27 -1.14 -12.33 20.79
N SER A 28 -0.84 -13.42 21.51
CA SER A 28 -1.40 -14.74 21.22
C SER A 28 -2.89 -14.70 21.53
N THR A 29 -3.72 -14.29 20.57
CA THR A 29 -5.16 -14.54 20.65
C THR A 29 -5.38 -16.01 20.28
N SER A 30 -5.45 -16.83 21.31
CA SER A 30 -5.89 -18.22 21.26
C SER A 30 -7.18 -18.35 20.46
N ILE A 31 -7.11 -19.20 19.43
CA ILE A 31 -8.20 -19.60 18.55
C ILE A 31 -9.29 -20.28 19.40
N GLU A 32 -10.45 -19.65 19.55
CA GLU A 32 -11.67 -20.39 19.83
C GLU A 32 -12.03 -21.20 18.58
N ILE A 33 -11.61 -22.46 18.60
CA ILE A 33 -12.18 -23.52 17.77
C ILE A 33 -13.62 -23.75 18.30
N ALA A 34 -14.53 -22.83 17.96
CA ALA A 34 -15.95 -23.09 18.10
C ALA A 34 -16.33 -24.07 16.99
N SER A 35 -16.51 -25.32 17.41
CA SER A 35 -17.08 -26.40 16.63
C SER A 35 -18.47 -26.00 16.17
N SER A 36 -18.56 -25.48 14.96
CA SER A 36 -19.77 -25.45 14.15
C SER A 36 -19.42 -26.01 12.78
N SER A 37 -19.48 -27.33 12.69
CA SER A 37 -19.86 -27.99 11.45
C SER A 37 -21.22 -27.44 11.01
N SER A 38 -21.19 -26.35 10.24
CA SER A 38 -22.26 -25.90 9.37
C SER A 38 -21.64 -25.41 8.07
N SER A 39 -21.76 -26.25 7.06
CA SER A 39 -21.75 -25.88 5.65
C SER A 39 -22.36 -24.49 5.40
N SER A 40 -21.54 -23.54 4.94
CA SER A 40 -21.88 -22.56 3.90
C SER A 40 -20.61 -21.76 3.62
N SER A 41 -19.99 -21.81 2.44
CA SER A 41 -20.52 -21.10 1.27
C SER A 41 -21.36 -19.91 1.72
N GLU A 42 -20.77 -18.94 2.42
CA GLU A 42 -21.33 -17.60 2.31
C GLU A 42 -21.36 -17.31 0.82
N ASP A 43 -22.56 -17.33 0.23
CA ASP A 43 -22.71 -17.12 -1.19
C ASP A 43 -22.09 -15.76 -1.51
N LEU A 44 -21.02 -15.80 -2.29
CA LEU A 44 -20.42 -14.61 -2.84
C LEU A 44 -21.43 -14.04 -3.84
N THR A 45 -21.78 -12.78 -3.64
CA THR A 45 -22.58 -12.01 -4.56
C THR A 45 -21.71 -10.90 -5.15
N GLU A 46 -22.14 -10.31 -6.26
CA GLU A 46 -21.43 -9.16 -6.84
C GLU A 46 -21.18 -8.05 -5.81
N GLU A 47 -22.16 -7.77 -4.95
CA GLU A 47 -22.02 -6.77 -3.88
C GLU A 47 -20.95 -7.14 -2.85
N LYS A 48 -20.86 -8.43 -2.45
CA LYS A 48 -19.85 -8.89 -1.49
C LYS A 48 -18.44 -8.90 -2.08
N CYS A 49 -18.32 -9.15 -3.38
CA CYS A 49 -17.03 -9.11 -4.08
C CYS A 49 -16.40 -7.70 -4.12
N GLY A 50 -17.21 -6.64 -4.03
CA GLY A 50 -16.72 -5.26 -3.96
C GLY A 50 -16.21 -4.81 -2.58
N LYS A 51 -16.37 -5.62 -1.53
CA LYS A 51 -16.12 -5.23 -0.14
C LYS A 51 -14.92 -5.95 0.46
N GLU A 52 -14.45 -5.47 1.60
CA GLU A 52 -13.44 -6.15 2.39
C GLU A 52 -13.91 -7.56 2.80
N ARG A 53 -12.98 -8.53 2.77
CA ARG A 53 -13.17 -9.87 3.33
C ARG A 53 -12.14 -10.10 4.43
N LYS A 54 -12.63 -10.45 5.63
CA LYS A 54 -11.78 -10.63 6.83
C LYS A 54 -10.63 -11.60 6.54
N GLY A 55 -9.41 -11.13 6.80
CA GLY A 55 -8.19 -11.92 6.63
C GLY A 55 -7.76 -12.13 5.17
N CYS A 56 -8.41 -11.47 4.20
CA CYS A 56 -8.07 -11.59 2.78
C CYS A 56 -7.39 -10.36 2.18
N CYS A 57 -7.59 -9.18 2.74
CA CYS A 57 -6.94 -7.99 2.20
C CYS A 57 -5.44 -8.03 2.44
N SER A 58 -4.67 -7.84 1.36
CA SER A 58 -3.23 -7.64 1.47
C SER A 58 -2.95 -6.51 2.45
N GLU A 59 -1.87 -6.61 3.22
CA GLU A 59 -1.43 -5.50 4.07
C GLU A 59 -0.64 -4.47 3.25
N LEU A 60 -0.03 -4.90 2.15
CA LEU A 60 0.89 -4.08 1.37
C LEU A 60 0.94 -4.56 -0.08
N TYR A 61 0.65 -3.64 -0.99
CA TYR A 61 0.90 -3.85 -2.41
C TYR A 61 1.77 -2.73 -2.96
N ILE A 62 2.87 -3.13 -3.56
CA ILE A 62 3.93 -2.23 -4.00
C ILE A 62 4.18 -2.28 -5.51
N GLY A 63 3.57 -3.22 -6.23
CA GLY A 63 3.64 -3.37 -7.69
C GLY A 63 3.97 -4.80 -8.13
N GLU A 64 4.28 -4.95 -9.42
CA GLU A 64 4.67 -6.22 -10.05
C GLU A 64 6.11 -6.60 -9.68
N GLU A 65 6.36 -7.87 -9.36
CA GLU A 65 7.64 -8.35 -8.83
C GLU A 65 8.83 -8.04 -9.74
N GLU A 66 8.70 -8.20 -11.05
CA GLU A 66 9.80 -7.95 -12.00
C GLU A 66 10.31 -6.49 -11.93
N ASP A 67 9.37 -5.53 -11.93
CA ASP A 67 9.68 -4.10 -11.84
C ASP A 67 10.31 -3.77 -10.47
N LEU A 68 9.80 -4.39 -9.41
CA LEU A 68 10.32 -4.24 -8.04
C LEU A 68 11.75 -4.76 -7.94
N VAL A 69 12.03 -5.99 -8.36
CA VAL A 69 13.37 -6.61 -8.30
C VAL A 69 14.38 -5.81 -9.11
N LYS A 70 13.98 -5.32 -10.28
CA LYS A 70 14.84 -4.49 -11.15
C LYS A 70 15.22 -3.18 -10.47
N CYS A 71 14.25 -2.44 -9.93
CA CYS A 71 14.52 -1.18 -9.24
C CYS A 71 15.25 -1.37 -7.92
N PHE A 72 14.96 -2.45 -7.20
CA PHE A 72 15.69 -2.84 -5.99
C PHE A 72 17.16 -3.07 -6.32
N THR A 73 17.46 -3.87 -7.35
CA THR A 73 18.84 -4.18 -7.76
C THR A 73 19.64 -2.93 -8.11
N ILE A 74 19.03 -1.96 -8.82
CA ILE A 74 19.68 -0.69 -9.18
C ILE A 74 20.00 0.18 -7.96
N HIS A 75 19.20 0.09 -6.90
CA HIS A 75 19.29 0.98 -5.73
C HIS A 75 19.73 0.29 -4.44
N SER A 76 20.01 -1.01 -4.46
CA SER A 76 20.38 -1.83 -3.29
C SER A 76 21.59 -1.27 -2.54
N SER A 77 22.54 -0.64 -3.23
CA SER A 77 23.70 0.01 -2.60
C SER A 77 23.34 1.20 -1.70
N LYS A 78 22.10 1.71 -1.77
CA LYS A 78 21.57 2.77 -0.91
C LYS A 78 20.74 2.23 0.25
N LEU A 79 20.45 0.93 0.27
CA LEU A 79 19.69 0.29 1.35
C LEU A 79 20.48 0.43 2.65
N PRO A 80 19.85 0.91 3.74
CA PRO A 80 20.49 0.91 5.05
C PRO A 80 20.85 -0.54 5.47
N PRO A 81 21.98 -0.76 6.15
CA PRO A 81 22.29 -2.08 6.70
C PRO A 81 21.28 -2.49 7.76
N ASP A 82 21.16 -3.80 8.00
CA ASP A 82 20.25 -4.35 9.01
C ASP A 82 20.51 -3.72 10.39
N GLY A 83 19.43 -3.31 11.06
CA GLY A 83 19.49 -2.64 12.36
C GLY A 83 19.82 -1.13 12.31
N ASP A 84 20.02 -0.54 11.13
CA ASP A 84 20.19 0.91 11.00
C ASP A 84 18.86 1.64 11.25
N SER A 85 18.81 2.44 12.32
CA SER A 85 17.62 3.19 12.73
C SER A 85 17.55 4.60 12.09
N ASP A 86 18.47 4.97 11.19
CA ASP A 86 18.43 6.25 10.50
C ASP A 86 17.35 6.27 9.41
N VAL A 87 16.17 6.75 9.81
CA VAL A 87 15.01 6.93 8.93
C VAL A 87 15.34 7.75 7.67
N GLY A 88 16.28 8.70 7.73
CA GLY A 88 16.69 9.50 6.59
C GLY A 88 17.37 8.67 5.49
N LYS A 89 18.13 7.64 5.86
CA LYS A 89 18.72 6.70 4.90
C LYS A 89 17.65 5.82 4.27
N THR A 90 16.70 5.31 5.06
CA THR A 90 15.57 4.53 4.56
C THR A 90 14.73 5.33 3.56
N LEU A 91 14.37 6.57 3.91
CA LEU A 91 13.64 7.47 3.01
C LEU A 91 14.43 7.78 1.73
N ARG A 92 15.76 7.89 1.82
CA ARG A 92 16.62 8.07 0.64
C ARG A 92 16.57 6.85 -0.29
N PHE A 93 16.71 5.64 0.24
CA PHE A 93 16.58 4.43 -0.54
C PHE A 93 15.21 4.34 -1.20
N LEU A 94 14.14 4.40 -0.40
CA LEU A 94 12.76 4.26 -0.85
C LEU A 94 12.38 5.31 -1.90
N SER A 95 12.77 6.57 -1.68
CA SER A 95 12.47 7.64 -2.65
C SER A 95 13.11 7.39 -4.02
N CYS A 96 14.34 6.85 -4.07
CA CYS A 96 14.99 6.52 -5.34
C CYS A 96 14.43 5.23 -5.96
N PHE A 97 14.10 4.24 -5.14
CA PHE A 97 13.38 3.04 -5.56
C PHE A 97 12.05 3.38 -6.24
N VAL A 98 11.23 4.20 -5.60
CA VAL A 98 9.94 4.67 -6.15
C VAL A 98 10.12 5.52 -7.40
N GLU A 99 11.11 6.40 -7.43
CA GLU A 99 11.44 7.15 -8.65
C GLU A 99 11.74 6.19 -9.82
N CYS A 100 12.49 5.11 -9.58
CA CYS A 100 12.77 4.10 -10.59
C CYS A 100 11.48 3.44 -11.10
N LEU A 101 10.58 3.00 -10.20
CA LEU A 101 9.31 2.37 -10.59
C LEU A 101 8.47 3.30 -11.48
N TYR A 102 8.29 4.55 -11.06
CA TYR A 102 7.49 5.51 -11.83
C TYR A 102 8.17 5.96 -13.12
N LYS A 103 9.50 5.90 -13.23
CA LYS A 103 10.19 6.10 -14.51
C LYS A 103 9.87 4.98 -15.49
N GLN A 104 9.90 3.72 -15.04
CA GLN A 104 9.62 2.57 -15.91
C GLN A 104 8.19 2.63 -16.48
N LYS A 105 7.21 2.95 -15.64
CA LYS A 105 5.80 3.16 -16.05
C LYS A 105 5.54 4.49 -16.75
N LYS A 106 6.53 5.39 -16.85
CA LYS A 106 6.42 6.76 -17.38
C LYS A 106 5.37 7.62 -16.64
N TYR A 107 5.16 7.33 -15.36
CA TYR A 107 4.22 8.04 -14.49
C TYR A 107 4.74 9.39 -14.01
N ILE A 108 6.02 9.71 -14.22
CA ILE A 108 6.57 11.01 -13.83
C ILE A 108 6.20 12.07 -14.88
N GLY A 109 5.44 13.08 -14.45
CA GLY A 109 5.04 14.24 -15.23
C GLY A 109 5.99 15.43 -15.10
N LYS A 110 5.56 16.57 -15.64
CA LYS A 110 6.29 17.84 -15.49
C LYS A 110 6.31 18.26 -14.01
N SER A 111 7.38 18.93 -13.61
CA SER A 111 7.56 19.43 -12.23
C SER A 111 7.41 18.34 -11.16
N ASP A 112 7.85 17.13 -11.49
CA ASP A 112 7.90 15.98 -10.58
C ASP A 112 6.52 15.51 -10.08
N THR A 113 5.46 15.79 -10.83
CA THR A 113 4.08 15.36 -10.54
C THR A 113 3.75 13.97 -11.11
N ILE A 114 2.59 13.41 -10.78
CA ILE A 114 2.07 12.19 -11.43
C ILE A 114 1.38 12.52 -12.77
N ASN A 115 1.85 11.88 -13.84
CA ASN A 115 1.30 11.97 -15.19
C ASN A 115 0.10 11.04 -15.34
N MET A 116 -1.08 11.54 -14.96
CA MET A 116 -2.32 10.76 -15.05
C MET A 116 -2.69 10.29 -16.46
N LYS A 117 -2.15 10.91 -17.53
CA LYS A 117 -2.35 10.40 -18.89
C LYS A 117 -1.65 9.04 -19.07
N MET A 118 -0.43 8.90 -18.56
CA MET A 118 0.31 7.63 -18.63
C MET A 118 -0.26 6.60 -17.67
N VAL A 119 -0.74 7.02 -16.49
CA VAL A 119 -1.48 6.12 -15.58
C VAL A 119 -2.70 5.52 -16.25
N LYS A 120 -3.52 6.34 -16.90
CA LYS A 120 -4.71 5.87 -17.62
C LYS A 120 -4.36 4.92 -18.75
N LEU A 121 -3.38 5.29 -19.58
CA LEU A 121 -2.94 4.45 -20.69
C LEU A 121 -2.41 3.09 -20.22
N ASP A 122 -1.60 3.09 -19.16
CA ASP A 122 -1.05 1.89 -18.56
C ASP A 122 -2.15 1.01 -17.95
N ALA A 123 -3.10 1.60 -17.23
CA ALA A 123 -4.25 0.89 -16.68
C ALA A 123 -5.14 0.27 -17.77
N GLU A 124 -5.45 1.05 -18.81
CA GLU A 124 -6.23 0.60 -19.98
C GLU A 124 -5.55 -0.57 -20.70
N THR A 125 -4.22 -0.59 -20.72
CA THR A 125 -3.43 -1.66 -21.35
C THR A 125 -3.33 -2.89 -20.44
N THR A 126 -3.08 -2.70 -19.15
CA THR A 126 -2.82 -3.77 -18.17
C THR A 126 -4.09 -4.52 -17.75
N TYR A 127 -5.20 -3.79 -17.67
CA TYR A 127 -6.50 -4.27 -17.19
C TYR A 127 -7.57 -4.18 -18.28
N ALA A 128 -7.18 -4.43 -19.55
CA ALA A 128 -8.04 -4.24 -20.72
C ALA A 128 -9.36 -5.03 -20.63
N ASP A 129 -9.33 -6.21 -20.03
CA ASP A 129 -10.44 -7.14 -19.79
C ASP A 129 -11.00 -7.08 -18.36
N ARG A 130 -10.45 -6.20 -17.51
CA ARG A 130 -10.75 -6.09 -16.07
C ARG A 130 -11.10 -4.64 -15.70
N PRO A 131 -12.25 -4.12 -16.14
CA PRO A 131 -12.59 -2.71 -16.02
C PRO A 131 -12.65 -2.21 -14.57
N LYS A 132 -13.07 -3.04 -13.60
CA LYS A 132 -13.07 -2.67 -12.18
C LYS A 132 -11.66 -2.45 -11.64
N GLU A 133 -10.69 -3.29 -12.00
CA GLU A 133 -9.28 -3.12 -11.64
C GLU A 133 -8.67 -1.87 -12.27
N ARG A 134 -8.96 -1.64 -13.55
CA ARG A 134 -8.56 -0.43 -14.28
C ARG A 134 -9.02 0.83 -13.55
N ASP A 135 -10.32 0.91 -13.27
CA ASP A 135 -10.95 2.10 -12.69
C ASP A 135 -10.45 2.32 -11.26
N TYR A 136 -10.26 1.23 -10.50
CA TYR A 136 -9.65 1.26 -9.17
C TYR A 136 -8.22 1.83 -9.20
N HIS A 137 -7.35 1.33 -10.09
CA HIS A 137 -5.96 1.79 -10.21
C HIS A 137 -5.88 3.28 -10.56
N ILE A 138 -6.73 3.74 -11.49
CA ILE A 138 -6.83 5.15 -11.87
C ILE A 138 -7.31 6.00 -10.69
N ALA A 139 -8.36 5.56 -9.98
CA ALA A 139 -8.93 6.26 -8.84
C ALA A 139 -7.94 6.39 -7.68
N MET A 140 -7.25 5.29 -7.35
CA MET A 140 -6.20 5.25 -6.33
C MET A 140 -5.10 6.27 -6.62
N LEU A 141 -4.53 6.27 -7.83
CA LEU A 141 -3.46 7.20 -8.19
C LEU A 141 -3.95 8.66 -8.27
N ASP A 142 -5.18 8.89 -8.70
CA ASP A 142 -5.77 10.24 -8.71
C ASP A 142 -6.01 10.78 -7.28
N HIS A 143 -6.43 9.92 -6.36
CA HIS A 143 -6.55 10.25 -4.95
C HIS A 143 -5.17 10.53 -4.35
N CYS A 144 -4.27 9.57 -4.43
CA CYS A 144 -2.98 9.63 -3.75
C CYS A 144 -2.08 10.76 -4.25
N ARG A 145 -2.12 11.12 -5.54
CA ARG A 145 -1.37 12.26 -6.04
C ARG A 145 -1.86 13.59 -5.44
N LYS A 146 -3.15 13.71 -5.13
CA LYS A 146 -3.76 14.92 -4.54
C LYS A 146 -3.45 14.99 -3.04
N ASP A 147 -3.65 13.89 -2.32
CA ASP A 147 -3.37 13.82 -0.89
C ASP A 147 -1.87 14.06 -0.58
N ALA A 148 -0.99 13.41 -1.34
CA ALA A 148 0.45 13.58 -1.24
C ALA A 148 0.92 15.03 -1.42
N MET A 149 0.19 15.87 -2.17
CA MET A 149 0.53 17.30 -2.28
C MET A 149 0.38 18.01 -0.95
N GLY A 150 -0.65 17.70 -0.17
CA GLY A 150 -0.86 18.28 1.16
C GLY A 150 0.27 17.93 2.11
N ILE A 151 0.57 16.63 2.22
CA ILE A 151 1.66 16.11 3.06
C ILE A 151 3.01 16.67 2.62
N TYR A 152 3.32 16.63 1.32
CA TYR A 152 4.58 17.14 0.80
C TYR A 152 4.75 18.65 1.05
N ASN A 153 3.68 19.43 0.94
CA ASN A 153 3.70 20.86 1.24
C ASN A 153 3.95 21.15 2.73
N LEU A 154 3.45 20.31 3.63
CA LEU A 154 3.75 20.40 5.06
C LEU A 154 5.21 20.03 5.35
N LEU A 155 5.69 18.92 4.78
CA LEU A 155 7.05 18.44 4.96
C LEU A 155 8.09 19.45 4.42
N LYS A 156 7.86 20.05 3.26
CA LYS A 156 8.77 21.07 2.71
C LYS A 156 8.76 22.37 3.51
N ALA A 157 7.76 22.63 4.35
CA ALA A 157 7.72 23.81 5.22
C ALA A 157 8.49 23.58 6.54
N SER A 158 8.61 22.32 6.99
CA SER A 158 9.25 21.96 8.25
C SER A 158 10.76 21.77 8.11
N PRO A 159 11.61 22.46 8.91
CA PRO A 159 13.06 22.28 8.89
C PRO A 159 13.52 20.85 9.21
N GLY A 160 12.85 20.16 10.14
CA GLY A 160 13.17 18.78 10.49
C GLY A 160 12.86 17.81 9.34
N ALA A 161 11.72 17.97 8.69
CA ALA A 161 11.36 17.15 7.53
C ALA A 161 12.29 17.42 6.32
N LYS A 162 12.74 18.66 6.12
CA LYS A 162 13.79 18.96 5.12
C LYS A 162 15.08 18.21 5.39
N ALA A 163 15.47 18.06 6.66
CA ALA A 163 16.66 17.30 7.03
C ALA A 163 16.48 15.79 6.75
N LEU A 164 15.30 15.23 7.06
CA LEU A 164 14.98 13.83 6.78
C LEU A 164 14.93 13.52 5.28
N LEU A 165 14.41 14.45 4.48
CA LEU A 165 14.32 14.32 3.02
C LEU A 165 15.60 14.79 2.31
N LYS A 166 16.67 15.11 3.05
CA LYS A 166 17.93 15.57 2.48
C LYS A 166 18.53 14.45 1.62
N ASN A 167 18.71 14.76 0.34
CA ASN A 167 19.17 13.85 -0.71
C ASN A 167 18.19 12.74 -1.10
N ALA A 168 16.92 12.81 -0.69
CA ALA A 168 15.89 11.93 -1.20
C ALA A 168 15.58 12.23 -2.68
N CYS A 169 15.30 11.20 -3.46
CA CYS A 169 14.96 11.31 -4.87
C CYS A 169 13.48 11.68 -5.02
N ARG A 170 13.15 12.90 -5.48
CA ARG A 170 11.78 13.36 -5.75
C ARG A 170 10.76 13.00 -4.63
N PRO A 171 10.89 13.57 -3.41
CA PRO A 171 10.16 13.11 -2.23
C PRO A 171 8.64 13.10 -2.34
N TYR A 172 8.07 13.96 -3.19
CA TYR A 172 6.63 13.93 -3.50
C TYR A 172 6.18 12.54 -4.01
N LEU A 173 6.95 11.91 -4.91
CA LEU A 173 6.60 10.61 -5.48
C LEU A 173 6.57 9.52 -4.41
N LEU A 174 7.48 9.58 -3.43
CA LEU A 174 7.45 8.69 -2.27
C LEU A 174 6.15 8.85 -1.48
N MET A 175 5.66 10.08 -1.28
CA MET A 175 4.38 10.30 -0.59
C MET A 175 3.20 9.71 -1.37
N VAL A 176 3.19 9.82 -2.71
CA VAL A 176 2.17 9.18 -3.54
C VAL A 176 2.22 7.65 -3.37
N PHE A 177 3.41 7.06 -3.35
CA PHE A 177 3.61 5.62 -3.20
C PHE A 177 3.15 5.11 -1.84
N LEU A 178 3.49 5.82 -0.75
CA LEU A 178 3.04 5.46 0.60
C LEU A 178 1.51 5.51 0.73
N CYS A 179 0.86 6.48 0.08
CA CYS A 179 -0.60 6.50 0.00
C CYS A 179 -1.17 5.32 -0.79
N GLN A 180 -0.53 4.90 -1.90
CA GLN A 180 -1.01 3.72 -2.63
C GLN A 180 -0.90 2.44 -1.78
N SER A 181 0.19 2.33 -1.04
CA SER A 181 0.47 1.16 -0.22
C SER A 181 -0.54 0.98 0.91
N ASP A 182 -1.13 2.07 1.41
CA ASP A 182 -2.17 2.04 2.45
C ASP A 182 -3.61 2.29 1.94
N TYR A 183 -3.76 2.58 0.63
CA TYR A 183 -5.04 3.00 0.04
C TYR A 183 -6.17 2.01 0.33
N HIS A 184 -5.92 0.72 0.13
CA HIS A 184 -6.90 -0.36 0.30
C HIS A 184 -7.23 -0.67 1.76
N GLN A 185 -6.38 -0.26 2.71
CA GLN A 185 -6.69 -0.37 4.14
C GLN A 185 -7.66 0.73 4.58
N LYS A 186 -7.63 1.88 3.89
CA LYS A 186 -8.44 3.07 4.21
C LYS A 186 -9.68 3.24 3.34
N HIS A 187 -9.79 2.44 2.28
CA HIS A 187 -10.88 2.46 1.30
C HIS A 187 -11.42 1.04 1.11
N GLU A 188 -12.16 0.81 0.03
CA GLU A 188 -12.61 -0.53 -0.34
C GLU A 188 -11.43 -1.43 -0.71
N CYS A 189 -11.46 -2.65 -0.18
CA CYS A 189 -10.57 -3.75 -0.56
C CYS A 189 -11.37 -4.79 -1.36
N PRO A 190 -11.58 -4.55 -2.67
CA PRO A 190 -12.35 -5.44 -3.53
C PRO A 190 -11.60 -6.75 -3.81
N TYR A 191 -12.31 -7.74 -4.34
CA TYR A 191 -11.81 -9.11 -4.51
C TYR A 191 -10.49 -9.25 -5.26
N PHE A 192 -10.20 -8.38 -6.23
CA PHE A 192 -8.92 -8.39 -6.95
C PHE A 192 -7.72 -7.95 -6.09
N ARG A 193 -7.98 -7.48 -4.86
CA ARG A 193 -7.01 -7.13 -3.80
C ARG A 193 -6.94 -8.17 -2.68
N TRP A 194 -7.75 -9.23 -2.78
CA TRP A 194 -7.70 -10.32 -1.82
C TRP A 194 -6.51 -11.24 -2.12
N GLU A 195 -5.60 -11.35 -1.17
CA GLU A 195 -4.40 -12.18 -1.21
C GLU A 195 -4.37 -13.17 -0.04
N GLY A 196 -4.86 -12.76 1.14
CA GLY A 196 -4.71 -13.52 2.38
C GLY A 196 -3.25 -13.63 2.84
N SER A 197 -2.98 -14.47 3.83
CA SER A 197 -1.61 -14.76 4.23
C SER A 197 -1.42 -16.21 4.67
N ASP A 198 -0.21 -16.71 4.45
CA ASP A 198 0.21 -18.04 4.94
C ASP A 198 0.21 -18.08 6.48
N LYS A 199 0.62 -16.97 7.12
CA LYS A 199 0.65 -16.84 8.59
C LYS A 199 -0.74 -16.97 9.22
N ALA A 200 -1.75 -16.39 8.58
CA ALA A 200 -3.14 -16.45 9.06
C ALA A 200 -3.91 -17.68 8.56
N GLY A 201 -3.29 -18.53 7.71
CA GLY A 201 -3.94 -19.68 7.09
C GLY A 201 -5.11 -19.32 6.17
N SER A 202 -5.15 -18.09 5.65
CA SER A 202 -6.28 -17.58 4.85
C SER A 202 -6.04 -17.60 3.34
N LYS A 203 -4.78 -17.72 2.91
CA LYS A 203 -4.34 -17.60 1.51
C LYS A 203 -5.20 -18.37 0.51
N ASP A 204 -5.27 -19.70 0.64
CA ASP A 204 -6.02 -20.57 -0.27
C ASP A 204 -7.51 -20.19 -0.33
N SER A 205 -8.11 -19.87 0.83
CA SER A 205 -9.53 -19.50 0.92
C SER A 205 -9.84 -18.15 0.27
N CYS A 206 -8.87 -17.22 0.32
CA CYS A 206 -8.98 -15.90 -0.29
C CYS A 206 -8.78 -15.97 -1.80
N GLU A 207 -7.82 -16.78 -2.26
CA GLU A 207 -7.60 -17.07 -3.69
C GLU A 207 -8.83 -17.74 -4.31
N GLU A 208 -9.40 -18.75 -3.66
CA GLU A 208 -10.63 -19.41 -4.12
C GLU A 208 -11.80 -18.42 -4.19
N ALA A 209 -11.98 -17.57 -3.17
CA ALA A 209 -13.03 -16.56 -3.15
C ALA A 209 -12.84 -15.50 -4.25
N LYS A 210 -11.59 -15.07 -4.48
CA LYS A 210 -11.22 -14.16 -5.58
C LYS A 210 -11.58 -14.76 -6.93
N HIS A 211 -11.23 -16.02 -7.19
CA HIS A 211 -11.59 -16.71 -8.43
C HIS A 211 -13.12 -16.80 -8.63
N LYS A 212 -13.88 -17.09 -7.57
CA LYS A 212 -15.35 -17.09 -7.62
C LYS A 212 -15.90 -15.71 -7.98
N CYS A 213 -15.33 -14.62 -7.46
CA CYS A 213 -15.74 -13.27 -7.79
C CYS A 213 -15.48 -12.89 -9.26
N TYR A 214 -14.33 -13.29 -9.84
CA TYR A 214 -14.12 -13.15 -11.29
C TYR A 214 -15.20 -13.88 -12.10
N HIS A 215 -15.54 -15.12 -11.70
CA HIS A 215 -16.58 -15.90 -12.36
C HIS A 215 -17.98 -15.28 -12.24
N ILE A 216 -18.33 -14.72 -11.08
CA ILE A 216 -19.60 -14.01 -10.86
C ILE A 216 -19.72 -12.81 -11.82
N GLU A 217 -18.61 -12.11 -12.05
CA GLU A 217 -18.56 -10.98 -12.97
C GLU A 217 -18.44 -11.37 -14.45
N GLY A 218 -18.37 -12.67 -14.75
CA GLY A 218 -18.28 -13.18 -16.11
C GLY A 218 -16.96 -12.85 -16.82
N ILE A 219 -15.89 -12.59 -16.06
CA ILE A 219 -14.56 -12.27 -16.59
C ILE A 219 -13.56 -13.37 -16.25
N ALA A 220 -12.53 -13.52 -17.09
CA ALA A 220 -11.46 -14.47 -16.83
C ALA A 220 -10.68 -14.02 -15.59
N SER A 221 -10.43 -14.95 -14.69
CA SER A 221 -9.49 -14.69 -13.62
C SER A 221 -8.08 -14.56 -14.22
N PRO A 222 -7.27 -13.59 -13.79
CA PRO A 222 -5.88 -13.53 -14.21
C PRO A 222 -5.24 -14.88 -13.88
N THR A 223 -4.71 -15.55 -14.90
CA THR A 223 -3.82 -16.68 -14.65
C THR A 223 -2.73 -16.17 -13.75
N ASN A 224 -2.48 -16.86 -12.63
CA ASN A 224 -1.22 -16.72 -11.90
C ASN A 224 -0.14 -16.96 -12.95
N SER A 225 0.41 -15.87 -13.51
CA SER A 225 1.65 -15.95 -14.26
C SER A 225 2.61 -16.57 -13.26
N SER A 226 2.93 -17.83 -13.52
CA SER A 226 3.76 -18.68 -12.69
C SER A 226 4.99 -17.90 -12.20
N LEU A 227 5.11 -17.81 -10.88
CA LEU A 227 6.32 -17.73 -10.06
C LEU A 227 7.62 -17.32 -10.79
#